data_AF-A0A928RJR7-F1
#
_entry.id   AF-A0A928RJR7-F1
#
_cell.length_a   1.000
_cell.length_b   1.000
_cell.length_c   1.000
_cell.angle_alpha   90.00
_cell.angle_beta   90.00
_cell.angle_gamma   90.00
#
_symmetry.space_group_name_H-M   'P 1'
#
loop_
_entity.id
_entity.type
_entity.pdbx_description
1 polymer ?
#
loop_
_entity_poly.entity_id
_entity_poly.type
_entity_poly.pdbx_seq_one_letter_code
_entity_poly.pdbx_strand_id
1 'polypeptide(L)' 'MFKVDNELKCANVARTIRFTEKLFDTLNKYAAENNISFNSLVLQCCKYAMENSDKNMVNLPE' A
#
# COMPACT_ATOMS: atom_id res chain seq x y z
N MET A 1 6.30 13.55 2.96
CA MET A 1 7.02 12.79 4.00
C MET A 1 6.09 11.70 4.49
N PHE A 2 6.47 10.43 4.31
CA PHE A 2 5.64 9.28 4.69
C PHE A 2 5.62 9.16 6.22
N LYS A 3 4.44 9.27 6.82
CA LYS A 3 4.25 9.07 8.27
C LYS A 3 3.71 7.66 8.48
N VAL A 4 4.43 6.86 9.26
CA VAL A 4 4.00 5.51 9.62
C VAL A 4 2.82 5.61 10.58
N ASP A 5 1.65 5.17 10.12
CA ASP A 5 0.39 5.23 10.86
C ASP A 5 0.03 3.84 11.43
N ASN A 6 -0.31 3.79 12.71
CA ASN A 6 -0.52 2.58 13.49
C ASN A 6 -1.97 2.05 13.44
N GLU A 7 -2.89 2.74 12.76
CA GLU A 7 -4.30 2.34 12.63
C GLU A 7 -4.49 0.96 11.98
N LEU A 8 -3.53 0.50 11.19
CA LEU A 8 -3.61 -0.76 10.43
C LEU A 8 -3.16 -1.99 11.23
N LYS A 9 -2.86 -1.84 12.53
CA LYS A 9 -2.33 -2.91 13.40
C LYS A 9 -3.28 -4.10 13.58
N CYS A 10 -4.55 -3.98 13.23
CA CYS A 10 -5.57 -5.03 13.41
C CYS A 10 -6.02 -5.70 12.10
N ALA A 11 -5.20 -5.69 11.04
CA ALA A 11 -5.52 -6.39 9.79
C ALA A 11 -5.59 -7.92 10.01
N ASN A 12 -6.80 -8.44 10.27
CA ASN A 12 -7.07 -9.83 10.63
C ASN A 12 -7.86 -10.61 9.56
N VAL A 13 -8.26 -9.94 8.47
CA VAL A 13 -8.99 -10.55 7.36
C VAL A 13 -8.01 -11.00 6.28
N ALA A 14 -7.74 -12.31 6.20
CA ALA A 14 -6.84 -12.87 5.20
C ALA A 14 -7.43 -12.76 3.78
N ARG A 15 -6.61 -12.29 2.83
CA ARG A 15 -6.93 -12.20 1.40
C ARG A 15 -5.72 -12.63 0.58
N THR A 16 -5.95 -13.42 -0.47
CA THR A 16 -4.91 -13.81 -1.42
C THR A 16 -4.92 -12.85 -2.61
N ILE A 17 -3.76 -12.27 -2.92
CA ILE A 17 -3.56 -11.38 -4.07
C ILE A 17 -2.34 -11.92 -4.84
N ARG A 18 -2.42 -11.95 -6.18
CA ARG A 18 -1.30 -12.37 -7.04
C ARG A 18 -0.56 -11.13 -7.54
N PHE A 19 0.74 -11.06 -7.30
CA PHE A 19 1.62 -10.02 -7.81
C PHE A 19 2.42 -10.56 -9.01
N THR A 20 2.87 -9.66 -9.89
CA THR A 20 3.96 -9.99 -10.81
C THR A 20 5.26 -10.10 -10.02
N GLU A 21 6.20 -10.94 -10.47
CA GLU A 21 7.49 -11.15 -9.78
C GLU A 21 8.22 -9.82 -9.52
N LYS A 22 8.35 -9.00 -10.56
CA LYS A 22 9.01 -7.69 -10.48
C LYS A 22 8.38 -6.78 -9.41
N LEU A 23 7.05 -6.76 -9.32
CA LEU A 23 6.35 -5.93 -8.35
C LEU A 23 6.52 -6.48 -6.94
N PHE A 24 6.41 -7.79 -6.78
CA PHE A 24 6.64 -8.46 -5.50
C PHE A 24 8.06 -8.17 -4.98
N ASP A 25 9.08 -8.37 -5.79
CA ASP A 25 10.49 -8.17 -5.39
C ASP A 25 10.75 -6.72 -4.97
N THR A 26 10.20 -5.77 -5.72
CA THR A 26 10.33 -4.34 -5.42
C THR A 26 9.69 -4.01 -4.07
N LEU A 27 8.46 -4.44 -3.84
CA LEU A 27 7.74 -4.18 -2.59
C LEU A 27 8.36 -4.91 -1.41
N ASN A 28 8.83 -6.14 -1.61
CA ASN A 28 9.45 -6.94 -0.56
C ASN A 28 10.79 -6.35 -0.11
N LYS A 29 11.61 -5.88 -1.06
CA LYS A 29 12.84 -5.14 -0.76
C LYS A 29 12.54 -3.86 0.03
N TYR A 30 11.55 -3.08 -0.43
CA TYR A 30 11.17 -1.84 0.24
C TYR A 30 10.68 -2.08 1.68
N ALA A 31 9.88 -3.12 1.91
CA ALA A 31 9.43 -3.50 3.24
C ALA A 31 10.60 -3.86 4.17
N ALA A 32 11.55 -4.65 3.66
CA ALA A 32 12.75 -5.04 4.40
C ALA A 32 13.64 -3.85 4.76
N GLU A 33 13.90 -2.94 3.81
CA GLU A 33 14.72 -1.74 4.03
C GLU A 33 14.12 -0.79 5.07
N ASN A 34 12.78 -0.74 5.16
CA ASN A 34 12.06 0.11 6.10
C ASN A 34 11.66 -0.63 7.40
N ASN A 35 12.11 -1.87 7.59
CA ASN A 35 11.80 -2.70 8.76
C ASN A 35 10.29 -2.80 9.08
N ILE A 36 9.46 -2.97 8.04
CA ILE A 36 8.02 -3.20 8.15
C ILE A 36 7.62 -4.54 7.53
N SER A 37 6.51 -5.10 7.97
CA SER A 37 5.99 -6.31 7.33
C SER A 37 5.46 -5.99 5.93
N PHE A 38 5.58 -6.96 5.01
CA PHE A 38 5.01 -6.84 3.67
C PHE A 38 3.51 -6.51 3.71
N ASN A 39 2.76 -7.14 4.61
CA ASN A 39 1.35 -6.83 4.84
C ASN A 39 1.12 -5.36 5.22
N SER A 40 1.92 -4.82 6.15
CA SER A 40 1.83 -3.42 6.56
C SER A 40 2.12 -2.46 5.40
N LEU A 41 3.10 -2.79 4.55
CA LEU A 41 3.38 -2.02 3.33
C LEU A 41 2.17 -2.02 2.39
N VAL A 42 1.61 -3.20 2.08
CA VAL A 42 0.46 -3.33 1.17
C VAL A 42 -0.73 -2.50 1.65
N LEU A 43 -1.06 -2.56 2.96
CA LEU A 43 -2.16 -1.79 3.52
C LEU A 43 -1.92 -0.28 3.44
N GLN A 44 -0.68 0.17 3.66
CA GLN A 44 -0.32 1.59 3.51
C GLN A 44 -0.37 2.04 2.05
N CYS A 45 0.04 1.20 1.10
CA CYS A 45 -0.14 1.47 -0.33
C CYS A 45 -1.63 1.66 -0.67
N CYS A 46 -2.51 0.79 -0.15
CA CYS A 46 -3.96 0.92 -0.35
C CYS A 46 -4.50 2.22 0.28
N LYS A 47 -4.16 2.52 1.54
CA LYS A 47 -4.58 3.76 2.23
C LYS A 47 -4.13 5.00 1.45
N TYR A 48 -2.86 5.05 1.06
CA TYR A 48 -2.31 6.16 0.28
C TYR A 48 -3.02 6.32 -1.06
N ALA A 49 -3.25 5.22 -1.79
CA ALA A 49 -3.96 5.26 -3.06
C ALA A 49 -5.37 5.84 -2.87
N MET A 50 -6.14 5.38 -1.88
CA MET A 50 -7.48 5.90 -1.61
C MET A 50 -7.48 7.39 -1.24
N GLU A 51 -6.63 7.81 -0.31
CA GLU A 51 -6.57 9.21 0.17
C GLU A 51 -6.09 10.22 -0.89
N ASN A 52 -5.34 9.76 -1.90
CA ASN A 52 -4.80 10.60 -2.96
C ASN A 52 -5.53 10.41 -4.30
N SER A 53 -6.43 9.43 -4.41
CA SER A 53 -7.34 9.29 -5.55
C SER A 53 -8.36 10.42 -5.57
N ASP A 54 -8.86 10.84 -4.41
CA ASP A 54 -9.84 11.94 -4.30
C ASP A 54 -9.23 13.33 -4.58
N LYS A 55 -7.91 13.47 -4.52
CA LYS A 55 -7.21 14.74 -4.80
C LYS A 55 -6.96 15.01 -6.28
N ASN A 56 -7.23 14.03 -7.15
CA ASN A 56 -7.00 14.13 -8.60
C ASN A 56 -8.27 13.96 -9.44
N MET A 57 -9.48 14.16 -8.87
CA MET A 57 -10.66 14.47 -9.68
C MET A 57 -10.60 15.91 -10.21
N VAL A 58 -9.64 16.18 -11.10
CA VAL A 58 -9.81 17.18 -12.16
C VAL A 58 -10.24 16.40 -13.38
N ASN A 59 -11.56 16.43 -13.63
CA ASN A 59 -12.30 16.10 -14.85
C ASN A 59 -11.53 15.35 -15.96
N LEU A 60 -11.85 14.07 -16.16
CA LEU A 60 -11.78 13.48 -17.50
C LEU A 60 -13.19 13.59 -18.12
N PRO A 61 -13.37 14.27 -19.28
CA PRO A 61 -14.64 14.28 -19.97
C PRO A 61 -14.96 12.88 -20.50
N GLU A 62 -16.23 12.51 -20.44
CA GLU A 62 -16.82 11.29 -21.02
C GLU A 62 -16.53 11.15 -22.52
#